data_AF-A0A935NXY8-F1
#
_entry.id   AF-A0A935NXY8-F1
#
_cell.length_a   1.000
_cell.length_b   1.000
_cell.length_c   1.000
_cell.angle_alpha   90.00
_cell.angle_beta   90.00
_cell.angle_gamma   90.00
#
_symmetry.space_group_name_H-M   'P 1'
#
loop_
_entity.id
_entity.type
_entity.pdbx_description
1 polymer ?
#
loop_
_entity_poly.entity_id
_entity_poly.type
_entity_poly.pdbx_seq_one_letter_code
_entity_poly.pdbx_strand_id
1 'polypeptide(L)'
;MSNVIEEANWRFHWRLTESAGIMIYLADYKGRRVLWEGSMPYVTVDHQRQTLEVESEQSQETHGPWWAPLGHRTIDGPVRVQSFRGGVELSATFVAGPYSYTQLWRFHDDGRLCPWLTVYGSGVHDQHTYHPHWRFDFDLDGARDDAFERFDDGRWVRVDREGWFPAGGEADEHGYVWRQVDFGSGAAINIRPHSWDDAEMFAIRYHDGEWAPFSPRSAAGAQPFPAAYMGDEELDGDDVTLWYVAHVHFDQSFPYTAGPWIRIEGF
;
A
#
# COMPACT_ATOMS: atom_id res chain seq x y z
N MET A 1 -3.73 15.88 -20.57
CA MET A 1 -3.21 16.48 -19.32
C MET A 1 -1.79 15.97 -19.15
N SER A 2 -0.88 16.80 -18.64
CA SER A 2 0.44 16.29 -18.24
C SER A 2 0.23 15.33 -17.06
N ASN A 3 0.82 14.14 -17.13
CA ASN A 3 0.79 13.17 -16.05
C ASN A 3 1.89 13.45 -15.01
N VAL A 4 2.32 14.71 -14.90
CA VAL A 4 3.37 15.19 -14.01
C VAL A 4 2.78 16.26 -13.11
N ILE A 5 3.05 16.16 -11.81
CA ILE A 5 2.68 17.14 -10.81
C ILE A 5 3.96 17.67 -10.16
N GLU A 6 4.06 18.99 -10.08
CA GLU A 6 5.17 19.72 -9.44
C GLU A 6 4.57 20.71 -8.43
N GLU A 7 4.40 20.27 -7.18
CA GLU A 7 3.76 21.04 -6.12
C GLU A 7 4.27 20.59 -4.74
N ALA A 8 4.25 21.48 -3.75
CA ALA A 8 4.59 21.15 -2.36
C ALA A 8 5.99 20.51 -2.18
N ASN A 9 6.99 21.00 -2.93
CA ASN A 9 8.35 20.42 -2.99
C ASN A 9 8.42 19.01 -3.60
N TRP A 10 7.32 18.49 -4.11
CA TRP A 10 7.26 17.21 -4.80
C TRP A 10 7.27 17.40 -6.31
N ARG A 11 7.91 16.47 -7.00
CA ARG A 11 7.75 16.25 -8.43
C ARG A 11 7.50 14.78 -8.64
N PHE A 12 6.40 14.40 -9.28
CA PHE A 12 6.12 13.00 -9.55
C PHE A 12 5.27 12.81 -10.79
N HIS A 13 5.37 11.61 -11.34
CA HIS A 13 4.53 11.17 -12.42
C HIS A 13 3.41 10.27 -11.89
N TRP A 14 2.28 10.24 -12.60
CA TRP A 14 1.18 9.36 -12.23
C TRP A 14 0.47 8.78 -13.46
N ARG A 15 -0.14 7.61 -13.31
CA ARG A 15 -1.02 7.03 -14.33
C ARG A 15 -2.11 6.20 -13.68
N LEU A 16 -3.26 6.10 -14.36
CA LEU A 16 -4.24 5.08 -14.05
C LEU A 16 -3.79 3.78 -14.73
N THR A 17 -3.87 2.67 -13.99
CA THR A 17 -3.50 1.34 -14.49
C THR A 17 -4.74 0.46 -14.66
N GLU A 18 -4.59 -0.68 -15.32
CA GLU A 18 -5.69 -1.64 -15.52
C GLU A 18 -6.05 -2.40 -14.23
N SER A 19 -5.12 -2.53 -13.28
CA SER A 19 -5.27 -3.40 -12.09
C SER A 19 -4.95 -2.76 -10.74
N ALA A 20 -4.14 -1.70 -10.68
CA ALA A 20 -3.64 -1.11 -9.42
C ALA A 20 -4.12 0.33 -9.13
N GLY A 21 -5.12 0.80 -9.87
CA GLY A 21 -5.69 2.13 -9.77
C GLY A 21 -4.66 3.20 -10.15
N ILE A 22 -4.57 4.25 -9.33
CA ILE A 22 -3.57 5.30 -9.44
C ILE A 22 -2.21 4.74 -9.01
N MET A 23 -1.27 4.76 -9.95
CA MET A 23 0.13 4.47 -9.72
C MET A 23 0.93 5.78 -9.75
N ILE A 24 1.81 5.95 -8.78
CA ILE A 24 2.80 7.03 -8.71
C ILE A 24 4.14 6.45 -9.13
N TYR A 25 4.92 7.20 -9.90
CA TYR A 25 6.27 6.81 -10.29
C TYR A 25 7.20 8.01 -10.43
N LEU A 26 8.50 7.77 -10.24
CA LEU A 26 9.56 8.78 -10.27
C LEU A 26 9.22 9.98 -9.37
N ALA A 27 8.92 9.73 -8.10
CA ALA A 27 8.59 10.78 -7.15
C ALA A 27 9.85 11.29 -6.44
N ASP A 28 10.11 12.57 -6.65
CA ASP A 28 11.20 13.32 -6.04
C ASP A 28 10.63 14.28 -4.98
N TYR A 29 11.32 14.39 -3.84
CA TYR A 29 11.06 15.40 -2.82
C TYR A 29 12.28 16.32 -2.68
N LYS A 30 12.07 17.63 -2.80
CA LYS A 30 13.13 18.66 -2.86
C LYS A 30 14.23 18.35 -3.89
N GLY A 31 13.86 17.71 -5.00
CA GLY A 31 14.77 17.39 -6.11
C GLY A 31 15.63 16.14 -5.92
N ARG A 32 15.35 15.32 -4.90
CA ARG A 32 15.99 14.02 -4.65
C ARG A 32 14.96 12.90 -4.74
N ARG A 33 15.35 11.75 -5.27
CA ARG A 33 14.45 10.60 -5.47
C ARG A 33 14.04 10.03 -4.11
N VAL A 34 12.74 9.74 -3.99
CA VAL A 34 12.17 9.03 -2.82
C VAL A 34 11.53 7.72 -3.25
N LEU A 35 10.74 7.74 -4.33
CA LEU A 35 9.90 6.61 -4.74
C LEU A 35 10.09 6.36 -6.24
N TRP A 36 10.56 5.17 -6.61
CA TRP A 36 10.59 4.73 -7.99
C TRP A 36 9.17 4.43 -8.49
N GLU A 37 8.42 3.64 -7.72
CA GLU A 37 7.03 3.27 -8.02
C GLU A 37 6.22 3.01 -6.74
N GLY A 38 4.97 3.46 -6.71
CA GLY A 38 4.01 3.11 -5.68
C GLY A 38 2.62 2.87 -6.26
N SER A 39 1.94 1.83 -5.79
CA SER A 39 0.59 1.47 -6.26
C SER A 39 -0.21 0.68 -5.21
N MET A 40 -1.51 0.53 -5.43
CA MET A 40 -2.37 -0.37 -4.65
C MET A 40 -2.90 -1.49 -5.56
N PRO A 41 -2.13 -2.57 -5.75
CA PRO A 41 -2.41 -3.58 -6.76
C PRO A 41 -3.76 -4.27 -6.65
N TYR A 42 -4.30 -4.45 -5.45
CA TYR A 42 -5.62 -5.06 -5.26
C TYR A 42 -6.10 -4.86 -3.81
N VAL A 43 -7.40 -5.13 -3.63
CA VAL A 43 -8.01 -5.32 -2.31
C VAL A 43 -8.53 -6.75 -2.27
N THR A 44 -8.14 -7.54 -1.26
CA THR A 44 -8.81 -8.81 -0.98
C THR A 44 -9.89 -8.62 0.07
N VAL A 45 -10.98 -9.36 -0.03
CA VAL A 45 -12.08 -9.37 0.93
C VAL A 45 -12.25 -10.79 1.43
N ASP A 46 -11.86 -11.04 2.68
CA ASP A 46 -12.02 -12.34 3.32
C ASP A 46 -13.40 -12.42 3.98
N HIS A 47 -14.25 -13.33 3.50
CA HIS A 47 -15.60 -13.55 4.00
C HIS A 47 -15.59 -14.71 5.00
N GLN A 48 -15.95 -14.44 6.26
CA GLN A 48 -15.96 -15.45 7.31
C GLN A 48 -17.20 -16.37 7.27
N ARG A 49 -18.23 -16.02 6.48
CA ARG A 49 -19.44 -16.84 6.30
C ARG A 49 -19.25 -17.87 5.19
N GLN A 50 -19.67 -19.11 5.46
CA GLN A 50 -19.64 -20.22 4.50
C GLN A 50 -20.76 -20.12 3.44
N THR A 51 -21.84 -19.38 3.72
CA THR A 51 -22.92 -19.13 2.77
C THR A 51 -23.19 -17.62 2.68
N LEU A 52 -23.01 -17.06 1.49
CA LEU A 52 -23.61 -15.78 1.13
C LEU A 52 -25.10 -16.06 0.94
N GLU A 53 -25.93 -15.78 1.93
CA GLU A 53 -27.39 -15.87 1.83
C GLU A 53 -27.91 -14.79 0.87
N VAL A 54 -27.68 -14.98 -0.43
CA VAL A 54 -28.46 -14.32 -1.46
C VAL A 54 -29.61 -15.28 -1.74
N GLU A 55 -30.83 -14.93 -1.35
CA GLU A 55 -32.07 -15.69 -1.62
C GLU A 55 -32.33 -15.84 -3.14
N SER A 56 -31.50 -16.61 -3.82
CA SER A 56 -31.71 -17.04 -5.19
C SER A 56 -31.27 -18.48 -5.29
N GLU A 57 -32.13 -19.34 -5.83
CA GLU A 57 -31.95 -20.79 -5.99
C GLU A 57 -30.78 -21.19 -6.92
N GLN A 58 -29.86 -20.27 -7.20
CA GLN A 58 -28.69 -20.42 -8.07
C GLN A 58 -27.38 -19.94 -7.42
N SER A 59 -27.36 -19.62 -6.12
CA SER A 59 -26.13 -19.19 -5.44
C SER A 59 -25.15 -20.36 -5.34
N GLN A 60 -24.29 -20.48 -6.34
CA GLN A 60 -23.05 -21.25 -6.23
C GLN A 60 -22.33 -20.78 -4.96
N GLU A 61 -22.00 -21.73 -4.10
CA GLU A 61 -21.07 -21.62 -2.99
C GLU A 61 -19.86 -20.75 -3.40
N THR A 62 -19.94 -19.44 -3.14
CA THR A 62 -18.91 -18.49 -3.55
C THR A 62 -17.95 -18.33 -2.38
N HIS A 63 -17.14 -19.36 -2.18
CA HIS A 63 -16.11 -19.42 -1.14
C HIS A 63 -14.82 -18.74 -1.60
N GLY A 64 -14.10 -18.18 -0.62
CA GLY A 64 -12.71 -17.73 -0.76
C GLY A 64 -12.58 -16.21 -0.83
N PRO A 65 -11.37 -15.68 -0.59
CA PRO A 65 -11.15 -14.24 -0.63
C PRO A 65 -11.49 -13.72 -2.04
N TRP A 66 -12.43 -12.78 -2.10
CA TRP A 66 -12.73 -12.06 -3.32
C TRP A 66 -11.64 -11.01 -3.55
N TRP A 67 -11.30 -10.73 -4.80
CA TRP A 67 -10.41 -9.61 -5.11
C TRP A 67 -11.11 -8.61 -6.01
N ALA A 68 -10.89 -7.33 -5.72
CA ALA A 68 -11.37 -6.23 -6.53
C ALA A 68 -10.16 -5.58 -7.24
N PRO A 69 -9.98 -5.78 -8.56
CA PRO A 69 -9.00 -4.99 -9.30
C PRO A 69 -9.49 -3.54 -9.35
N LEU A 70 -8.60 -2.61 -9.02
CA LEU A 70 -8.89 -1.19 -9.17
C LEU A 70 -8.27 -0.72 -10.48
N GLY A 71 -9.06 -0.18 -11.41
CA GLY A 71 -8.49 0.24 -12.68
C GLY A 71 -9.53 0.78 -13.65
N HIS A 72 -9.17 0.83 -14.93
CA HIS A 72 -10.02 1.40 -15.98
C HIS A 72 -11.44 0.83 -16.05
N ARG A 73 -11.64 -0.44 -15.66
CA ARG A 73 -12.96 -1.09 -15.71
C ARG A 73 -13.83 -0.83 -14.49
N THR A 74 -13.22 -0.46 -13.37
CA THR A 74 -13.90 -0.25 -12.09
C THR A 74 -13.93 1.22 -11.68
N ILE A 75 -13.19 2.10 -12.37
CA ILE A 75 -13.20 3.54 -12.05
C ILE A 75 -14.59 4.15 -12.27
N ASP A 76 -15.05 4.91 -11.28
CA ASP A 76 -16.29 5.69 -11.32
C ASP A 76 -15.94 7.19 -11.31
N GLY A 77 -16.01 7.79 -12.49
CA GLY A 77 -15.65 9.20 -12.71
C GLY A 77 -14.17 9.44 -13.04
N PRO A 78 -13.75 10.71 -13.11
CA PRO A 78 -12.37 11.07 -13.44
C PRO A 78 -11.44 10.94 -12.23
N VAL A 79 -10.15 10.72 -12.50
CA VAL A 79 -9.10 11.00 -11.52
C VAL A 79 -9.10 12.50 -11.21
N ARG A 80 -9.12 12.85 -9.93
CA ARG A 80 -9.08 14.23 -9.43
C ARG A 80 -7.69 14.54 -8.91
N VAL A 81 -7.23 15.75 -9.20
CA VAL A 81 -6.03 16.35 -8.60
C VAL A 81 -6.46 17.63 -7.91
N GLN A 82 -6.16 17.75 -6.62
CA GLN A 82 -6.57 18.90 -5.81
C GLN A 82 -5.44 19.37 -4.91
N SER A 83 -5.04 20.62 -5.08
CA SER A 83 -4.17 21.32 -4.13
C SER A 83 -4.91 21.59 -2.82
N PHE A 84 -4.21 21.50 -1.70
CA PHE A 84 -4.69 21.90 -0.38
C PHE A 84 -3.61 22.68 0.37
N ARG A 85 -3.95 23.24 1.53
CA ARG A 85 -2.97 23.97 2.34
C ARG A 85 -1.87 23.02 2.81
N GLY A 86 -0.68 23.15 2.24
CA GLY A 86 0.49 22.34 2.56
C GLY A 86 0.58 21.02 1.81
N GLY A 87 -0.03 20.90 0.63
CA GLY A 87 0.12 19.68 -0.18
C GLY A 87 -0.78 19.58 -1.40
N VAL A 88 -0.71 18.42 -2.05
CA VAL A 88 -1.53 18.03 -3.20
C VAL A 88 -2.10 16.62 -3.00
N GLU A 89 -3.34 16.40 -3.42
CA GLU A 89 -4.03 15.10 -3.39
C GLU A 89 -4.36 14.63 -4.80
N LEU A 90 -4.13 13.35 -5.07
CA LEU A 90 -4.73 12.63 -6.18
C LEU A 90 -5.76 11.66 -5.64
N SER A 91 -6.94 11.61 -6.24
CA SER A 91 -7.96 10.65 -5.85
C SER A 91 -8.76 10.09 -7.02
N ALA A 92 -9.18 8.83 -6.90
CA ALA A 92 -10.08 8.17 -7.83
C ALA A 92 -11.03 7.26 -7.05
N THR A 93 -12.29 7.23 -7.49
CA THR A 93 -13.31 6.36 -6.93
C THR A 93 -13.47 5.14 -7.82
N PHE A 94 -13.66 3.97 -7.22
CA PHE A 94 -13.80 2.69 -7.90
C PHE A 94 -15.02 1.95 -7.37
N VAL A 95 -15.73 1.25 -8.25
CA VAL A 95 -16.86 0.39 -7.93
C VAL A 95 -16.61 -0.99 -8.54
N ALA A 96 -16.62 -2.02 -7.68
CA ALA A 96 -16.40 -3.41 -8.06
C ALA A 96 -17.48 -4.29 -7.42
N GLY A 97 -18.55 -4.58 -8.17
CA GLY A 97 -19.70 -5.29 -7.63
C GLY A 97 -20.38 -4.48 -6.50
N PRO A 98 -20.56 -5.04 -5.29
CA PRO A 98 -21.16 -4.34 -4.16
C PRO A 98 -20.20 -3.38 -3.44
N TYR A 99 -18.93 -3.36 -3.83
CA TYR A 99 -17.89 -2.60 -3.15
C TYR A 99 -17.63 -1.25 -3.82
N SER A 100 -17.47 -0.21 -3.01
CA SER A 100 -17.06 1.11 -3.47
C SER A 100 -15.84 1.58 -2.68
N TYR A 101 -14.86 2.12 -3.39
CA TYR A 101 -13.58 2.53 -2.82
C TYR A 101 -13.22 3.92 -3.33
N THR A 102 -12.51 4.72 -2.53
CA THR A 102 -11.76 5.87 -3.04
C THR A 102 -10.28 5.66 -2.69
N GLN A 103 -9.44 5.54 -3.71
CA GLN A 103 -7.99 5.52 -3.56
C GLN A 103 -7.48 6.96 -3.54
N LEU A 104 -6.57 7.26 -2.61
CA LEU A 104 -5.99 8.59 -2.44
C LEU A 104 -4.46 8.50 -2.34
N TRP A 105 -3.79 9.51 -2.88
CA TRP A 105 -2.38 9.80 -2.64
C TRP A 105 -2.26 11.26 -2.20
N ARG A 106 -1.85 11.51 -0.96
CA ARG A 106 -1.55 12.87 -0.48
C ARG A 106 -0.06 13.08 -0.30
N PHE A 107 0.43 14.17 -0.88
CA PHE A 107 1.81 14.63 -0.76
C PHE A 107 1.81 15.95 0.00
N HIS A 108 2.47 15.97 1.16
CA HIS A 108 2.58 17.15 2.01
C HIS A 108 3.90 17.89 1.78
N ASP A 109 3.87 19.21 1.91
CA ASP A 109 5.04 20.07 1.73
C ASP A 109 6.18 19.80 2.73
N ASP A 110 5.84 19.22 3.86
CA ASP A 110 6.75 18.79 4.92
C ASP A 110 7.33 17.38 4.73
N GLY A 111 7.05 16.70 3.62
CA GLY A 111 7.59 15.37 3.32
C GLY A 111 6.77 14.20 3.86
N ARG A 112 5.54 14.44 4.35
CA ARG A 112 4.58 13.36 4.58
C ARG A 112 3.96 12.87 3.27
N LEU A 113 3.80 11.55 3.17
CA LEU A 113 3.13 10.85 2.08
C LEU A 113 2.03 9.97 2.69
N CYS A 114 0.81 10.06 2.14
CA CYS A 114 -0.34 9.30 2.64
C CYS A 114 -1.06 8.59 1.48
N PRO A 115 -0.66 7.35 1.17
CA PRO A 115 -1.40 6.47 0.27
C PRO A 115 -2.52 5.78 1.04
N TRP A 116 -3.76 6.12 0.72
CA TRP A 116 -4.94 5.64 1.46
C TRP A 116 -6.01 5.04 0.57
N LEU A 117 -6.81 4.17 1.17
CA LEU A 117 -8.04 3.65 0.61
C LEU A 117 -9.18 3.93 1.58
N THR A 118 -10.15 4.72 1.15
CA THR A 118 -11.44 4.81 1.83
C THR A 118 -12.36 3.73 1.28
N VAL A 119 -12.80 2.82 2.15
CA VAL A 119 -13.78 1.77 1.84
C VAL A 119 -15.17 2.29 2.19
N TYR A 120 -16.10 2.16 1.24
CA TYR A 120 -17.50 2.56 1.38
C TYR A 120 -18.41 1.34 1.35
N GLY A 121 -19.48 1.43 2.15
CA GLY A 121 -20.55 0.44 2.17
C GLY A 121 -20.22 -0.81 2.95
N SER A 122 -21.25 -1.60 3.25
CA SER A 122 -21.15 -2.76 4.11
C SER A 122 -20.65 -4.03 3.43
N GLY A 123 -20.25 -3.98 2.16
CA GLY A 123 -19.98 -5.19 1.39
C GLY A 123 -21.22 -6.07 1.27
N VAL A 124 -21.02 -7.39 1.25
CA VAL A 124 -22.10 -8.38 1.04
C VAL A 124 -22.80 -8.80 2.34
N HIS A 125 -22.09 -8.81 3.47
CA HIS A 125 -22.63 -9.15 4.80
C HIS A 125 -21.77 -8.50 5.89
N ASP A 126 -22.00 -8.80 7.17
CA ASP A 126 -21.36 -8.12 8.31
C ASP A 126 -20.13 -8.84 8.91
N GLN A 127 -19.54 -9.78 8.18
CA GLN A 127 -18.51 -10.68 8.72
C GLN A 127 -17.37 -10.87 7.71
N HIS A 128 -16.73 -9.79 7.34
CA HIS A 128 -15.60 -9.80 6.41
C HIS A 128 -14.54 -8.81 6.82
N THR A 129 -13.34 -9.03 6.29
CA THR A 129 -12.19 -8.15 6.45
C THR A 129 -11.70 -7.73 5.07
N TYR A 130 -11.49 -6.43 4.88
CA TYR A 130 -10.81 -5.93 3.68
C TYR A 130 -9.31 -5.88 3.95
N HIS A 131 -8.53 -6.26 2.95
CA HIS A 131 -7.08 -6.16 2.97
C HIS A 131 -6.59 -5.33 1.78
N PRO A 132 -6.47 -4.01 1.92
CA PRO A 132 -5.81 -3.17 0.93
C PRO A 132 -4.31 -3.47 0.91
N HIS A 133 -3.79 -3.90 -0.24
CA HIS A 133 -2.37 -4.19 -0.42
C HIS A 133 -1.72 -3.03 -1.16
N TRP A 134 -0.74 -2.39 -0.54
CA TRP A 134 0.07 -1.33 -1.14
C TRP A 134 1.47 -1.85 -1.43
N ARG A 135 1.98 -1.60 -2.64
CA ARG A 135 3.37 -1.90 -3.04
C ARG A 135 4.12 -0.59 -3.17
N PHE A 136 5.31 -0.52 -2.58
CA PHE A 136 6.22 0.60 -2.67
C PHE A 136 7.61 0.12 -3.05
N ASP A 137 8.22 0.85 -3.96
CA ASP A 137 9.58 0.69 -4.43
C ASP A 137 10.27 2.03 -4.15
N PHE A 138 10.85 2.14 -2.96
CA PHE A 138 11.50 3.36 -2.49
C PHE A 138 12.96 3.34 -2.94
N ASP A 139 13.33 4.35 -3.73
CA ASP A 139 14.70 4.58 -4.19
C ASP A 139 15.24 5.79 -3.42
N LEU A 140 15.73 5.60 -2.21
CA LEU A 140 16.20 6.71 -1.38
C LEU A 140 17.58 7.18 -1.84
N ASP A 141 17.62 8.19 -2.73
CA ASP A 141 18.86 8.62 -3.41
C ASP A 141 19.54 7.55 -4.30
N GLY A 142 18.87 6.43 -4.55
CA GLY A 142 19.34 5.32 -5.37
C GLY A 142 18.62 4.03 -4.99
N ALA A 143 18.96 2.94 -5.68
CA ALA A 143 18.45 1.58 -5.44
C ALA A 143 19.46 0.71 -4.69
N ARG A 144 20.41 1.33 -3.99
CA ARG A 144 21.56 0.69 -3.34
C ARG A 144 21.75 1.35 -1.99
N ASP A 145 22.48 0.68 -1.13
CA ASP A 145 22.74 1.17 0.22
C ASP A 145 21.46 1.30 1.07
N ASP A 146 20.40 0.61 0.68
CA ASP A 146 19.14 0.53 1.43
C ASP A 146 19.21 -0.54 2.51
N ALA A 147 18.45 -0.31 3.59
CA ALA A 147 18.19 -1.30 4.60
C ALA A 147 16.79 -1.13 5.16
N PHE A 148 16.11 -2.25 5.38
CA PHE A 148 14.85 -2.27 6.11
C PHE A 148 15.11 -2.44 7.60
N GLU A 149 14.40 -1.66 8.41
CA GLU A 149 14.45 -1.75 9.87
C GLU A 149 13.05 -1.76 10.46
N ARG A 150 12.91 -2.48 11.57
CA ARG A 150 11.70 -2.47 12.40
C ARG A 150 12.02 -1.96 13.79
N PHE A 151 11.06 -1.35 14.45
CA PHE A 151 11.20 -0.94 15.84
C PHE A 151 10.87 -2.12 16.76
N ASP A 152 11.81 -2.51 17.62
CA ASP A 152 11.72 -3.70 18.47
C ASP A 152 12.66 -3.53 19.69
N ASP A 153 12.16 -3.88 20.88
CA ASP A 153 12.85 -3.71 22.17
C ASP A 153 13.38 -2.28 22.39
N GLY A 154 12.53 -1.29 22.05
CA GLY A 154 12.83 0.13 22.25
C GLY A 154 13.90 0.73 21.33
N ARG A 155 14.25 0.06 20.24
CA ARG A 155 15.25 0.53 19.26
C ARG A 155 14.93 0.08 17.84
N TRP A 156 15.55 0.73 16.87
CA TRP A 156 15.55 0.25 15.50
C TRP A 156 16.47 -0.97 15.34
N VAL A 157 15.94 -2.02 14.73
CA VAL A 157 16.62 -3.29 14.47
C VAL A 157 16.64 -3.54 12.98
N ARG A 158 17.85 -3.70 12.43
CA ARG A 158 18.07 -4.04 11.02
C ARG A 158 17.56 -5.43 10.71
N VAL A 159 16.94 -5.56 9.54
CA VAL A 159 16.40 -6.80 9.02
C VAL A 159 17.27 -7.26 7.87
N ASP A 160 18.00 -8.35 8.06
CA ASP A 160 19.01 -8.81 7.11
C ASP A 160 18.41 -9.59 5.92
N ARG A 161 17.22 -10.16 6.09
CA ARG A 161 16.58 -11.05 5.10
C ARG A 161 15.12 -10.72 4.90
N GLU A 162 14.61 -11.09 3.73
CA GLU A 162 13.21 -10.95 3.38
C GLU A 162 12.28 -11.55 4.44
N GLY A 163 11.09 -10.97 4.60
CA GLY A 163 10.16 -11.52 5.55
C GLY A 163 8.85 -10.77 5.70
N TRP A 164 8.09 -11.26 6.68
CA TRP A 164 6.80 -10.74 7.11
C TRP A 164 6.93 -10.16 8.52
N PHE A 165 6.46 -8.91 8.67
CA PHE A 165 6.66 -8.08 9.85
C PHE A 165 5.33 -7.44 10.26
N PRO A 166 4.53 -8.07 11.14
CA PRO A 166 3.30 -7.48 11.65
C PRO A 166 3.59 -6.27 12.55
N ALA A 167 2.64 -5.35 12.67
CA ALA A 167 2.70 -4.25 13.63
C ALA A 167 2.55 -4.81 15.05
N GLY A 168 3.66 -5.22 15.68
CA GLY A 168 3.69 -5.91 16.97
C GLY A 168 3.34 -5.07 18.20
N GLY A 169 2.77 -3.88 18.02
CA GLY A 169 2.43 -2.93 19.10
C GLY A 169 3.60 -2.09 19.61
N GLU A 170 4.83 -2.38 19.19
CA GLU A 170 6.00 -1.53 19.44
C GLU A 170 6.16 -0.47 18.36
N ALA A 171 6.53 0.73 18.79
CA ALA A 171 6.76 1.86 17.91
C ALA A 171 7.68 2.88 18.60
N ASP A 172 8.34 3.72 17.81
CA ASP A 172 9.14 4.82 18.33
C ASP A 172 8.28 5.93 18.99
N GLU A 173 8.92 7.02 19.43
CA GLU A 173 8.23 8.15 20.08
C GLU A 173 7.26 8.91 19.15
N HIS A 174 7.30 8.65 17.85
CA HIS A 174 6.41 9.19 16.84
C HIS A 174 5.39 8.17 16.33
N GLY A 175 5.43 6.94 16.85
CA GLY A 175 4.53 5.85 16.45
C GLY A 175 4.97 5.13 15.18
N TYR A 176 6.20 5.32 14.69
CA TYR A 176 6.75 4.56 13.56
C TYR A 176 7.16 3.16 13.96
N VAL A 177 6.79 2.21 13.12
CA VAL A 177 6.99 0.77 13.34
C VAL A 177 8.06 0.22 12.40
N TRP A 178 8.10 0.73 11.17
CA TRP A 178 9.02 0.30 10.14
C TRP A 178 9.70 1.51 9.51
N ARG A 179 10.88 1.29 8.95
CA ARG A 179 11.53 2.27 8.08
C ARG A 179 12.42 1.59 7.05
N GLN A 180 12.63 2.27 5.94
CA GLN A 180 13.75 2.02 5.04
C GLN A 180 14.72 3.19 5.16
N VAL A 181 16.01 2.88 5.20
CA VAL A 181 17.09 3.86 5.35
C VAL A 181 18.12 3.60 4.26
N ASP A 182 18.48 4.63 3.51
CA ASP A 182 19.69 4.63 2.71
C ASP A 182 20.85 5.07 3.61
N PHE A 183 21.80 4.18 3.86
CA PHE A 183 22.93 4.45 4.76
C PHE A 183 24.07 5.24 4.09
N GLY A 184 24.07 5.36 2.76
CA GLY A 184 25.04 6.18 2.03
C GLY A 184 24.80 7.68 2.21
N SER A 185 23.53 8.07 2.22
CA SER A 185 23.03 9.45 2.29
C SER A 185 22.43 9.80 3.66
N GLY A 186 21.97 8.80 4.42
CA GLY A 186 21.20 8.98 5.65
C GLY A 186 19.73 9.36 5.41
N ALA A 187 19.24 9.27 4.18
CA ALA A 187 17.84 9.42 3.84
C ALA A 187 17.02 8.27 4.44
N ALA A 188 15.79 8.56 4.89
CA ALA A 188 14.90 7.54 5.42
C ALA A 188 13.44 7.81 5.08
N ILE A 189 12.67 6.74 4.96
CA ILE A 189 11.21 6.76 5.04
C ILE A 189 10.77 6.00 6.29
N ASN A 190 10.05 6.69 7.17
CA ASN A 190 9.47 6.11 8.37
C ASN A 190 7.98 5.84 8.12
N ILE A 191 7.52 4.65 8.48
CA ILE A 191 6.19 4.13 8.18
C ILE A 191 5.49 3.74 9.48
N ARG A 192 4.24 4.17 9.61
CA ARG A 192 3.33 3.68 10.64
C ARG A 192 1.96 3.32 10.08
N PRO A 193 1.24 2.38 10.70
CA PRO A 193 -0.16 2.17 10.40
C PRO A 193 -0.99 3.45 10.63
N HIS A 194 -2.11 3.58 9.94
CA HIS A 194 -3.14 4.54 10.36
C HIS A 194 -3.64 4.16 11.76
N SER A 195 -4.14 5.12 12.55
CA SER A 195 -4.31 5.01 14.02
C SER A 195 -5.12 3.81 14.53
N TRP A 196 -5.88 3.16 13.66
CA TRP A 196 -6.77 2.04 13.96
C TRP A 196 -6.58 0.85 13.01
N ASP A 197 -5.57 0.92 12.15
CA ASP A 197 -5.24 -0.18 11.24
C ASP A 197 -4.48 -1.24 12.05
N ASP A 198 -5.01 -2.46 12.05
CA ASP A 198 -4.13 -3.63 12.14
C ASP A 198 -3.42 -3.75 10.79
N ALA A 199 -2.10 -3.96 10.80
CA ALA A 199 -1.29 -3.88 9.61
C ALA A 199 -0.04 -4.74 9.69
N GLU A 200 0.44 -5.13 8.52
CA GLU A 200 1.66 -5.89 8.34
C GLU A 200 2.48 -5.31 7.19
N MET A 201 3.79 -5.52 7.27
CA MET A 201 4.75 -5.16 6.24
C MET A 201 5.43 -6.43 5.73
N PHE A 202 5.62 -6.52 4.43
CA PHE A 202 6.57 -7.45 3.83
C PHE A 202 7.71 -6.62 3.25
N ALA A 203 8.94 -7.03 3.55
CA ALA A 203 10.13 -6.48 2.92
C ALA A 203 10.74 -7.59 2.05
N ILE A 204 10.85 -7.32 0.76
CA ILE A 204 11.36 -8.26 -0.24
C ILE A 204 12.45 -7.57 -1.07
N ARG A 205 13.42 -8.33 -1.55
CA ARG A 205 14.42 -7.84 -2.49
C ARG A 205 13.70 -7.52 -3.80
N TYR A 206 14.03 -6.38 -4.41
CA TYR A 206 13.44 -6.01 -5.68
C TYR A 206 13.85 -7.00 -6.80
N HIS A 207 12.85 -7.48 -7.53
CA HIS A 207 13.04 -8.12 -8.84
C HIS A 207 12.12 -7.50 -9.89
N ASP A 208 12.68 -7.30 -11.08
CA ASP A 208 11.87 -6.94 -12.24
C ASP A 208 10.87 -8.06 -12.57
N GLY A 209 9.59 -7.70 -12.73
CA GLY A 209 8.52 -8.66 -12.96
C GLY A 209 7.63 -8.94 -11.75
N GLU A 210 8.04 -8.54 -10.54
CA GLU A 210 7.25 -8.68 -9.31
C GLU A 210 6.24 -7.53 -9.13
N TRP A 211 5.47 -7.32 -10.19
CA TRP A 211 4.46 -6.28 -10.29
C TRP A 211 3.16 -6.71 -9.62
N ALA A 212 2.25 -5.74 -9.49
CA ALA A 212 0.83 -5.95 -9.21
C ALA A 212 0.26 -7.19 -9.95
N PRO A 213 0.05 -8.33 -9.28
CA PRO A 213 -0.39 -9.54 -9.95
C PRO A 213 -1.84 -9.36 -10.41
N PHE A 214 -2.19 -9.97 -11.56
CA PHE A 214 -3.57 -9.93 -12.07
C PHE A 214 -4.55 -10.74 -11.20
N SER A 215 -4.03 -11.60 -10.33
CA SER A 215 -4.75 -12.41 -9.37
C SER A 215 -4.03 -12.35 -8.02
N PRO A 216 -4.73 -12.41 -6.87
CA PRO A 216 -4.10 -12.39 -5.56
C PRO A 216 -3.29 -13.67 -5.27
N ARG A 217 -3.40 -14.72 -6.09
CA ARG A 217 -2.68 -15.98 -5.94
C ARG A 217 -1.73 -16.23 -7.10
N SER A 218 -0.55 -16.80 -6.81
CA SER A 218 0.41 -17.23 -7.82
C SER A 218 -0.16 -18.33 -8.72
N ALA A 219 0.39 -18.50 -9.93
CA ALA A 219 -0.01 -19.55 -10.85
C ALA A 219 0.16 -20.98 -10.28
N ALA A 220 0.99 -21.13 -9.24
CA ALA A 220 1.18 -22.36 -8.47
C ALA A 220 0.16 -22.55 -7.34
N GLY A 221 -0.74 -21.58 -7.10
CA GLY A 221 -1.90 -21.69 -6.22
C GLY A 221 -1.64 -21.82 -4.72
N ALA A 222 -0.38 -21.89 -4.28
CA ALA A 222 -0.03 -22.26 -2.91
C ALA A 222 0.02 -21.08 -1.91
N GLN A 223 0.33 -19.86 -2.36
CA GLN A 223 0.49 -18.68 -1.50
C GLN A 223 -0.14 -17.41 -2.12
N PRO A 224 -0.77 -16.53 -1.33
CA PRO A 224 -1.18 -15.21 -1.79
C PRO A 224 0.05 -14.30 -1.95
N PHE A 225 -0.08 -13.27 -2.79
CA PHE A 225 0.87 -12.17 -2.80
C PHE A 225 0.64 -11.26 -1.58
N PRO A 226 1.66 -10.59 -1.05
CA PRO A 226 3.08 -10.63 -1.45
C PRO A 226 3.86 -11.85 -0.96
N ALA A 227 3.31 -12.69 -0.09
CA ALA A 227 4.03 -13.82 0.49
C ALA A 227 4.61 -14.81 -0.55
N ALA A 228 3.97 -14.90 -1.72
CA ALA A 228 4.47 -15.70 -2.84
C ALA A 228 5.76 -15.16 -3.50
N TYR A 229 6.16 -13.92 -3.24
CA TYR A 229 7.44 -13.34 -3.71
C TYR A 229 8.61 -13.61 -2.75
N MET A 230 8.34 -13.92 -1.48
CA MET A 230 9.42 -14.15 -0.51
C MET A 230 10.24 -15.39 -0.87
N GLY A 231 11.55 -15.21 -1.03
CA GLY A 231 12.52 -16.22 -1.46
C GLY A 231 13.68 -16.48 -0.49
N ASP A 232 13.69 -15.84 0.70
CA ASP A 232 14.77 -15.90 1.69
C ASP A 232 16.05 -15.18 1.20
N GLU A 233 15.92 -14.07 0.49
CA GLU A 233 17.06 -13.29 0.02
C GLU A 233 17.58 -12.30 1.08
N GLU A 234 18.82 -11.84 0.88
CA GLU A 234 19.39 -10.74 1.70
C GLU A 234 18.80 -9.40 1.25
N LEU A 235 18.45 -8.55 2.22
CA LEU A 235 17.95 -7.19 1.98
C LEU A 235 19.05 -6.13 2.11
N ASP A 236 20.13 -6.45 2.84
CA ASP A 236 21.06 -5.44 3.31
C ASP A 236 21.94 -4.84 2.19
N GLY A 237 21.79 -3.54 1.91
CA GLY A 237 22.52 -2.81 0.87
C GLY A 237 22.03 -3.05 -0.55
N ASP A 238 20.92 -3.76 -0.71
CA ASP A 238 20.24 -4.04 -1.97
C ASP A 238 18.92 -3.29 -2.07
N ASP A 239 18.37 -3.22 -3.28
CA ASP A 239 17.07 -2.62 -3.57
C ASP A 239 15.93 -3.42 -2.89
N VAL A 240 15.07 -2.72 -2.15
CA VAL A 240 14.00 -3.31 -1.34
C VAL A 240 12.63 -2.80 -1.79
N THR A 241 11.74 -3.75 -2.11
CA THR A 241 10.32 -3.48 -2.27
C THR A 241 9.58 -3.73 -0.95
N LEU A 242 8.74 -2.79 -0.56
CA LEU A 242 7.89 -2.88 0.62
C LEU A 242 6.44 -3.12 0.22
N TRP A 243 5.79 -4.07 0.89
CA TRP A 243 4.34 -4.26 0.79
C TRP A 243 3.68 -4.02 2.12
N TYR A 244 2.83 -3.00 2.17
CA TYR A 244 1.99 -2.72 3.33
C TYR A 244 0.61 -3.32 3.12
N VAL A 245 0.12 -4.07 4.09
CA VAL A 245 -1.23 -4.63 4.09
C VAL A 245 -1.95 -4.13 5.34
N ALA A 246 -3.08 -3.43 5.17
CA ALA A 246 -3.99 -3.11 6.27
C ALA A 246 -5.06 -4.19 6.41
N HIS A 247 -5.60 -4.37 7.61
CA HIS A 247 -6.71 -5.27 7.92
C HIS A 247 -7.88 -4.43 8.45
N VAL A 248 -8.91 -4.28 7.62
CA VAL A 248 -10.07 -3.42 7.90
C VAL A 248 -11.29 -4.32 8.16
N HIS A 249 -11.65 -4.46 9.43
CA HIS A 249 -12.78 -5.30 9.84
C HIS A 249 -14.12 -4.58 9.64
N PHE A 250 -15.16 -5.32 9.25
CA PHE A 250 -16.48 -4.73 8.99
C PHE A 250 -17.12 -4.03 10.22
N ASP A 251 -16.75 -4.40 11.44
CA ASP A 251 -17.24 -3.76 12.65
C ASP A 251 -16.67 -2.35 12.89
N GLN A 252 -15.71 -1.92 12.07
CA GLN A 252 -15.23 -0.54 12.04
C GLN A 252 -16.31 0.40 11.50
N SER A 253 -16.35 1.65 11.97
CA SER A 253 -17.35 2.62 11.50
C SER A 253 -17.10 3.03 10.05
N PHE A 254 -17.91 2.54 9.11
CA PHE A 254 -17.81 2.90 7.69
C PHE A 254 -18.43 4.29 7.38
N PRO A 255 -17.89 5.05 6.43
CA PRO A 255 -16.71 4.74 5.61
C PRO A 255 -15.42 4.76 6.44
N TYR A 256 -14.53 3.81 6.15
CA TYR A 256 -13.25 3.65 6.87
C TYR A 256 -12.09 3.94 5.92
N THR A 257 -11.08 4.67 6.39
CA THR A 257 -9.87 4.98 5.61
C THR A 257 -8.67 4.25 6.21
N ALA A 258 -8.04 3.43 5.38
CA ALA A 258 -6.88 2.61 5.73
C ALA A 258 -5.67 2.94 4.85
N GLY A 259 -4.47 2.60 5.31
CA GLY A 259 -3.22 2.78 4.59
C GLY A 259 -2.15 3.46 5.46
N PRO A 260 -0.88 3.41 5.06
CA PRO A 260 0.18 3.87 5.93
C PRO A 260 0.23 5.40 6.02
N TRP A 261 0.79 5.89 7.13
CA TRP A 261 1.39 7.21 7.20
C TRP A 261 2.88 7.07 6.96
N ILE A 262 3.40 7.80 5.96
CA ILE A 262 4.82 7.79 5.61
C ILE A 262 5.40 9.18 5.84
N ARG A 263 6.61 9.23 6.40
CA ARG A 263 7.37 10.46 6.60
C ARG A 263 8.78 10.29 6.07
N ILE A 264 9.18 11.20 5.20
CA ILE A 264 10.56 11.28 4.70
C ILE A 264 11.42 12.09 5.68
N GLU A 265 12.66 11.65 5.88
CA GLU A 265 13.69 12.33 6.68
C GLU A 265 15.04 12.31 5.95
N GLY A 266 15.91 13.28 6.23
CA GLY A 266 17.24 13.38 5.61
C GLY A 266 17.28 14.10 4.25
N PHE A 267 16.26 14.89 3.89
CA PHE A 267 16.09 15.60 2.61
C PHE A 267 16.12 17.13 2.67
#